data_AF-A0A7S1L2G4-F1
#
_entry.id   AF-A0A7S1L2G4-F1
#
_cell.length_a   1.000
_cell.length_b   1.000
_cell.length_c   1.000
_cell.angle_alpha   90.00
_cell.angle_beta   90.00
_cell.angle_gamma   90.00
#
_symmetry.space_group_name_H-M   'P 1'
#
loop_
_entity.id
_entity.type
_entity.pdbx_description
1 polymer ?
#
loop_
_entity_poly.entity_id
_entity_poly.type
_entity_poly.pdbx_seq_one_letter_code
_entity_poly.pdbx_strand_id
1 'polypeptide(L)'
;KVWDTCSWAEAARLKNSLRKEPRALVISPAQRWLVSAYPSALQIFHCSPPFRLEQALPSIVDPATKEVQEWTCVAFSPMSEVDHPGGKTGQDNHLAAFSSAALVVIDYSSGWGAETPRRTRSLMQSSRSTSLCYTS
;
A
#
# COMPACT_ATOMS: atom_id res chain seq x y z
N LYS A 1 10.74 9.00 -7.77
CA LYS A 1 10.70 9.65 -9.12
C LYS A 1 10.05 8.68 -10.08
N VAL A 2 9.39 9.17 -11.12
CA VAL A 2 8.86 8.36 -12.22
C VAL A 2 9.73 8.64 -13.44
N TRP A 3 10.25 7.57 -14.03
CA TRP A 3 11.11 7.63 -15.20
C TRP A 3 10.35 7.09 -16.40
N ASP A 4 10.45 7.78 -17.53
CA ASP A 4 10.05 7.21 -18.82
C ASP A 4 11.25 6.44 -19.38
N THR A 5 11.08 5.13 -19.55
CA THR A 5 12.13 4.24 -20.06
C THR A 5 12.33 4.35 -21.56
N CYS A 6 11.36 4.89 -22.30
CA CYS A 6 11.52 5.12 -23.74
C CYS A 6 12.46 6.29 -24.02
N SER A 7 12.36 7.37 -23.23
CA SER A 7 13.19 8.58 -23.37
C SER A 7 14.35 8.67 -22.38
N TRP A 8 14.44 7.74 -21.41
CA TRP A 8 15.40 7.77 -20.31
C TRP A 8 15.42 9.08 -19.52
N ALA A 9 14.26 9.73 -19.40
CA ALA A 9 14.09 11.02 -18.75
C ALA A 9 13.18 10.94 -17.52
N GLU A 10 13.35 11.89 -16.58
CA GLU A 10 12.43 12.06 -15.44
C GLU A 10 11.08 12.55 -15.99
N ALA A 11 10.08 11.67 -16.01
CA ALA A 11 8.73 11.98 -16.48
C ALA A 11 7.92 12.75 -15.43
N ALA A 12 8.08 12.39 -14.15
CA ALA A 12 7.41 13.07 -13.05
C ALA A 12 8.13 12.88 -11.71
N ARG A 13 7.80 13.74 -10.76
CA ARG A 13 8.21 13.63 -9.36
C ARG A 13 6.98 13.52 -8.47
N LEU A 14 6.95 12.47 -7.64
CA LEU A 14 5.94 12.31 -6.60
C LEU A 14 6.04 13.51 -5.64
N LYS A 15 5.00 14.35 -5.62
CA LYS A 15 4.93 15.47 -4.68
C LYS A 15 4.51 14.94 -3.31
N ASN A 16 4.95 15.58 -2.23
CA ASN A 16 4.63 15.21 -0.84
C ASN A 16 5.12 13.81 -0.39
N SER A 17 6.01 13.17 -1.15
CA SER A 17 6.70 11.96 -0.69
C SER A 17 7.63 12.29 0.47
N LEU A 18 7.76 11.39 1.44
CA LEU A 18 8.74 11.55 2.51
C LEU A 18 10.16 11.57 1.94
N ARG A 19 11.02 12.46 2.46
CA ARG A 19 12.45 12.59 2.08
C ARG A 19 13.31 11.48 2.73
N LYS A 20 12.83 10.25 2.67
CA LYS A 20 13.50 9.05 3.18
C LYS A 20 13.36 7.95 2.11
N GLU A 21 14.13 6.88 2.26
CA GLU A 21 13.95 5.71 1.41
C GLU A 21 12.76 4.87 1.92
N PRO A 22 11.79 4.51 1.06
CA PRO A 22 10.75 3.57 1.44
C PRO A 22 11.34 2.16 1.55
N ARG A 23 10.82 1.37 2.49
CA ARG A 23 11.17 -0.06 2.65
C ARG A 23 10.60 -0.93 1.54
N ALA A 24 9.45 -0.53 1.00
CA ALA A 24 8.81 -1.19 -0.12
C ALA A 24 8.07 -0.16 -0.99
N LEU A 25 8.02 -0.45 -2.28
CA LEU A 25 7.28 0.33 -3.27
C LEU A 25 6.53 -0.66 -4.16
N VAL A 26 5.20 -0.57 -4.19
CA VAL A 26 4.37 -1.51 -4.95
C VAL A 26 3.33 -0.76 -5.77
N ILE A 27 3.09 -1.25 -6.98
CA ILE A 27 2.03 -0.79 -7.87
C ILE A 27 0.91 -1.82 -7.82
N SER A 28 -0.33 -1.36 -7.77
CA SER A 28 -1.50 -2.23 -7.75
C SER A 28 -1.65 -2.96 -9.10
N PRO A 29 -2.20 -4.19 -9.15
CA PRO A 29 -2.36 -4.92 -10.41
C PRO A 29 -3.11 -4.14 -11.49
N ALA A 30 -4.12 -3.35 -11.10
CA ALA A 30 -4.86 -2.48 -12.02
C ALA A 30 -4.09 -1.21 -12.42
N GLN A 31 -2.84 -1.04 -11.97
CA GLN A 31 -1.99 0.15 -12.13
C GLN A 31 -2.67 1.45 -11.72
N ARG A 32 -3.58 1.38 -10.74
CA ARG A 32 -4.34 2.54 -10.27
C ARG A 32 -3.68 3.21 -9.09
N TRP A 33 -3.03 2.41 -8.24
CA TRP A 33 -2.46 2.86 -6.98
C TRP A 33 -0.97 2.55 -6.89
N LEU A 34 -0.22 3.47 -6.31
CA LEU A 34 1.18 3.31 -5.95
C LEU A 34 1.28 3.45 -4.43
N VAL A 35 1.85 2.46 -3.75
CA VAL A 35 2.05 2.49 -2.30
C VAL A 35 3.54 2.53 -1.99
N SER A 36 3.93 3.55 -1.24
CA SER A 36 5.26 3.69 -0.65
C SER A 36 5.19 3.37 0.84
N ALA A 37 5.85 2.29 1.27
CA ALA A 37 5.90 1.91 2.67
C ALA A 37 7.13 2.50 3.36
N TYR A 38 6.92 3.47 4.25
CA TYR A 38 7.95 4.03 5.11
C TYR A 38 7.81 3.50 6.54
N PRO A 39 8.89 3.47 7.33
CA PRO A 39 8.80 3.04 8.74
C PRO A 39 7.71 3.78 9.53
N SER A 40 7.46 5.06 9.21
CA SER A 40 6.51 5.92 9.91
C SER A 40 5.13 6.05 9.26
N ALA A 41 4.96 5.63 8.00
CA ALA A 41 3.70 5.77 7.27
C ALA A 41 3.64 4.92 5.99
N LEU A 42 2.44 4.50 5.60
CA LEU A 42 2.14 4.11 4.22
C LEU A 42 1.61 5.34 3.48
N GLN A 43 2.22 5.69 2.35
CA GLN A 43 1.71 6.73 1.47
C GLN A 43 1.11 6.09 0.22
N ILE A 44 -0.16 6.39 -0.05
CA ILE A 44 -0.93 5.88 -1.17
C ILE A 44 -1.12 7.00 -2.17
N PHE A 45 -0.61 6.80 -3.38
CA PHE A 45 -0.71 7.75 -4.48
C PHE A 45 -1.58 7.18 -5.59
N HIS A 46 -2.25 8.06 -6.33
CA HIS A 46 -2.71 7.72 -7.67
C HIS A 46 -1.51 7.36 -8.56
N CYS A 47 -1.57 6.22 -9.25
CA CYS A 47 -0.53 5.75 -10.16
C CYS A 47 -0.71 6.32 -11.58
N SER A 48 -1.06 7.60 -11.66
CA SER A 48 -1.19 8.35 -12.90
C SER A 48 -0.81 9.80 -12.65
N PRO A 49 -0.32 10.55 -13.65
CA PRO A 49 -0.07 11.98 -13.50
C PRO A 49 -1.33 12.69 -12.96
N PRO A 50 -1.19 13.61 -11.98
CA PRO A 50 0.06 14.16 -11.44
C PRO A 50 0.61 13.44 -10.20
N PHE A 51 0.26 12.16 -10.01
CA PHE A 51 0.65 11.30 -8.89
C PHE A 51 0.32 11.90 -7.53
N ARG A 52 -0.96 12.25 -7.35
CA ARG A 52 -1.44 12.87 -6.10
C ARG A 52 -1.38 11.86 -4.96
N LEU A 53 -0.94 12.33 -3.80
CA LEU A 53 -1.09 11.59 -2.54
C LEU A 53 -2.56 11.58 -2.18
N GLU A 54 -3.18 10.40 -2.22
CA GLU A 54 -4.59 10.21 -1.91
C GLU A 54 -4.78 10.00 -0.41
N GLN A 55 -3.92 9.17 0.19
CA GLN A 55 -4.04 8.82 1.60
C GLN A 55 -2.67 8.58 2.24
N ALA A 56 -2.53 8.93 3.51
CA ALA A 56 -1.38 8.58 4.33
C ALA A 56 -1.84 7.83 5.59
N LEU A 57 -1.37 6.61 5.77
CA LEU A 57 -1.67 5.80 6.95
C LEU A 57 -0.47 5.85 7.90
N PRO A 58 -0.57 6.48 9.08
CA PRO A 58 0.53 6.52 10.03
C PRO A 58 0.82 5.11 10.58
N SER A 59 2.04 4.92 11.08
CA SER A 59 2.41 3.73 11.83
C SER A 59 1.50 3.50 13.02
N ILE A 60 1.33 2.23 13.36
CA ILE A 60 0.45 1.81 14.45
C ILE A 60 1.19 2.01 15.75
N VAL A 61 0.57 2.69 16.71
CA VAL A 61 1.06 2.77 18.08
C VAL A 61 0.32 1.73 18.90
N ASP A 62 1.07 0.88 19.59
CA ASP A 62 0.49 -0.06 20.54
C ASP A 62 -0.11 0.75 21.72
N PRO A 63 -1.41 0.62 22.01
CA PRO A 63 -2.04 1.40 23.06
C PRO A 63 -1.52 1.05 24.47
N ALA A 64 -1.06 -0.19 24.68
CA ALA A 64 -0.58 -0.70 25.95
C ALA A 64 0.90 -0.38 26.18
N THR A 65 1.78 -0.64 25.19
CA THR A 65 3.23 -0.43 25.35
C THR A 65 3.71 0.95 24.88
N LYS A 66 2.88 1.69 24.13
CA LYS A 66 3.25 2.93 23.42
C LYS A 66 4.35 2.76 22.37
N GLU A 67 4.72 1.53 22.04
CA GLU A 67 5.71 1.27 21.00
C GLU A 67 5.14 1.56 19.61
N VAL A 68 5.98 2.12 18.74
CA VAL A 68 5.63 2.40 17.34
C VAL A 68 5.95 1.17 16.52
N GLN A 69 4.92 0.58 15.92
CA GLN A 69 5.06 -0.53 14.99
C GLN A 69 5.35 0.01 13.59
N GLU A 70 6.58 -0.17 13.14
CA GLU A 70 7.01 0.35 11.86
C GLU A 70 6.52 -0.51 10.70
N TRP A 71 6.05 0.09 9.62
CA TRP A 71 5.75 -0.67 8.40
C TRP A 71 7.02 -1.30 7.82
N THR A 72 6.92 -2.50 7.26
CA THR A 72 8.05 -3.24 6.70
C THR A 72 7.85 -3.62 5.24
N CYS A 73 6.74 -4.27 4.91
CA CYS A 73 6.42 -4.70 3.55
C CYS A 73 4.92 -4.57 3.28
N VAL A 74 4.57 -4.50 1.99
CA VAL A 74 3.21 -4.32 1.50
C VAL A 74 3.00 -5.18 0.25
N ALA A 75 1.77 -5.66 0.04
CA ALA A 75 1.39 -6.40 -1.15
C ALA A 75 -0.09 -6.13 -1.47
N PHE A 76 -0.39 -5.93 -2.75
CA PHE A 76 -1.76 -5.85 -3.24
C PHE A 76 -2.31 -7.25 -3.49
N SER A 77 -3.61 -7.45 -3.21
CA SER A 77 -4.31 -8.64 -3.67
C SER A 77 -4.25 -8.71 -5.20
N PRO A 78 -4.13 -9.92 -5.78
CA PRO A 78 -4.16 -10.08 -7.23
C PRO A 78 -5.50 -9.59 -7.80
N MET A 79 -5.48 -9.26 -9.09
CA MET A 79 -6.72 -8.95 -9.82
C MET A 79 -7.55 -10.24 -9.88
N SER A 80 -8.72 -10.26 -9.23
CA SER A 80 -9.67 -11.37 -9.45
C SER A 80 -10.39 -11.13 -10.76
N GLU A 81 -10.20 -12.02 -11.73
CA GLU A 81 -11.11 -12.18 -12.86
C GLU A 81 -12.42 -12.75 -12.31
N VAL A 82 -13.35 -11.87 -11.94
CA VAL A 82 -14.69 -12.32 -11.54
C VAL A 82 -15.57 -12.26 -12.78
N ASP A 83 -15.88 -13.43 -13.34
CA ASP A 83 -16.92 -13.62 -14.35
C ASP A 83 -18.31 -13.32 -13.76
N HIS A 84 -18.58 -12.05 -13.47
CA HIS A 84 -19.91 -11.59 -13.10
C HIS A 84 -20.63 -11.12 -14.38
N PRO A 85 -21.88 -11.54 -14.65
CA PRO A 85 -22.65 -11.08 -15.82
C PRO A 85 -23.02 -9.58 -15.79
N GLY A 86 -22.63 -8.86 -14.74
CA GLY A 86 -22.61 -7.38 -14.66
C GLY A 86 -21.29 -6.84 -14.10
N GLY A 87 -20.22 -7.63 -14.20
CA GLY A 87 -18.95 -7.44 -13.51
C GLY A 87 -18.19 -6.23 -14.00
N LYS A 88 -17.93 -5.27 -13.11
CA LYS A 88 -16.81 -4.35 -13.29
C LYS A 88 -15.54 -5.17 -13.08
N THR A 89 -14.86 -5.48 -14.17
CA THR A 89 -13.60 -6.23 -14.23
C THR A 89 -12.56 -5.70 -13.23
N GLY A 90 -11.86 -6.63 -12.58
CA GLY A 90 -10.54 -6.42 -11.99
C GLY A 90 -10.45 -5.56 -10.73
N GLN A 91 -11.12 -5.97 -9.65
CA GLN A 91 -10.98 -5.28 -8.38
C GLN A 91 -9.83 -5.86 -7.55
N ASP A 92 -8.66 -5.21 -7.62
CA ASP A 92 -7.67 -5.26 -6.54
C ASP A 92 -8.26 -4.46 -5.37
N ASN A 93 -8.90 -5.12 -4.40
CA ASN A 93 -9.61 -4.43 -3.31
C ASN A 93 -8.87 -4.44 -1.97
N HIS A 94 -7.84 -5.27 -1.85
CA HIS A 94 -7.16 -5.47 -0.59
C HIS A 94 -5.67 -5.13 -0.70
N LEU A 95 -5.19 -4.40 0.31
CA LEU A 95 -3.77 -4.19 0.53
C LEU A 95 -3.43 -4.90 1.83
N ALA A 96 -2.50 -5.86 1.77
CA ALA A 96 -1.88 -6.41 2.96
C ALA A 96 -0.59 -5.65 3.26
N ALA A 97 -0.37 -5.32 4.53
CA ALA A 97 0.78 -4.59 5.01
C ALA A 97 1.27 -5.21 6.32
N PHE A 98 2.55 -5.52 6.41
CA PHE A 98 3.16 -5.89 7.68
C PHE A 98 3.73 -4.66 8.37
N SER A 99 3.45 -4.56 9.66
CA SER A 99 4.27 -3.81 10.60
C SER A 99 5.35 -4.73 11.19
N SER A 100 6.20 -4.19 12.06
CA SER A 100 7.15 -4.97 12.85
C SER A 100 6.50 -6.02 13.74
N ALA A 101 5.20 -5.94 14.02
CA ALA A 101 4.52 -6.80 14.98
C ALA A 101 3.12 -7.29 14.55
N ALA A 102 2.57 -6.83 13.42
CA ALA A 102 1.23 -7.19 13.00
C ALA A 102 1.07 -7.24 11.48
N LEU A 103 0.27 -8.18 10.98
CA LEU A 103 -0.29 -8.11 9.63
C LEU A 103 -1.56 -7.25 9.67
N VAL A 104 -1.67 -6.33 8.73
CA VAL A 104 -2.83 -5.47 8.55
C VAL A 104 -3.37 -5.68 7.14
N VAL A 105 -4.61 -6.12 7.04
CA VAL A 105 -5.34 -6.15 5.77
C VAL A 105 -6.24 -4.92 5.71
N ILE A 106 -6.14 -4.19 4.62
CA ILE A 106 -6.83 -2.93 4.33
C ILE A 106 -7.77 -3.20 3.15
N ASP A 107 -9.07 -3.16 3.39
CA ASP A 107 -10.09 -3.12 2.35
C ASP A 107 -10.28 -1.68 1.85
N TYR A 108 -10.00 -1.46 0.57
CA TYR A 108 -10.18 -0.18 -0.13
C TYR A 108 -11.15 -0.30 -1.31
N SER A 109 -12.08 -1.27 -1.29
CA SER A 109 -13.09 -1.47 -2.34
C SER A 109 -13.94 -0.22 -2.63
N SER A 110 -14.16 0.64 -1.63
CA SER A 110 -14.82 1.95 -1.76
C SER A 110 -13.89 3.08 -2.23
N GLY A 111 -12.65 2.77 -2.59
CA GLY A 111 -11.57 3.72 -2.77
C GLY A 111 -10.85 4.07 -1.46
N TRP A 112 -9.88 4.97 -1.54
CA TRP A 112 -9.09 5.42 -0.39
C TRP A 112 -9.69 6.63 0.35
N GLY A 113 -10.84 7.15 -0.12
CA GLY A 113 -11.49 8.35 0.40
C GLY A 113 -12.58 8.09 1.46
N ALA A 114 -12.61 9.00 2.45
CA ALA A 114 -13.64 9.32 3.45
C ALA A 114 -14.15 8.25 4.45
N GLU A 115 -14.11 6.95 4.16
CA GLU A 115 -14.26 5.92 5.20
C GLU A 115 -12.93 5.21 5.40
N THR A 116 -12.44 5.20 6.65
CA THR A 116 -11.13 4.63 6.95
C THR A 116 -11.11 3.18 6.48
N PRO A 117 -10.11 2.76 5.68
CA PRO A 117 -10.04 1.39 5.22
C PRO A 117 -10.14 0.44 6.41
N ARG A 118 -11.03 -0.56 6.33
CA ARG A 118 -11.30 -1.46 7.45
C ARG A 118 -10.05 -2.30 7.70
N ARG A 119 -9.38 -2.03 8.82
CA ARG A 119 -8.15 -2.72 9.21
C ARG A 119 -8.48 -3.98 9.99
N THR A 120 -8.17 -5.13 9.41
CA THR A 120 -8.16 -6.39 10.17
C THR A 120 -6.72 -6.67 10.59
N ARG A 121 -6.49 -6.81 11.91
CA ARG A 121 -5.16 -7.13 12.47
C ARG A 121 -5.09 -8.63 12.73
N SER A 122 -4.00 -9.28 12.35
CA SER A 122 -3.73 -10.66 12.76
C SER A 122 -2.24 -10.92 12.98
N LEU A 123 -1.99 -11.79 13.96
CA LEU A 123 -0.75 -12.41 14.44
C LEU A 123 0.39 -11.49 14.92
N MET A 124 0.77 -11.73 16.18
CA MET A 124 2.04 -11.31 16.77
C MET A 124 3.13 -12.29 16.35
N GLN A 125 4.12 -11.81 15.59
CA GLN A 125 5.34 -12.55 15.29
C GLN A 125 6.46 -12.06 16.21
N SER A 126 7.34 -12.97 16.65
CA SER A 126 8.56 -12.63 17.40
C SER A 126 9.67 -12.05 16.52
N SER A 127 9.58 -12.20 15.20
CA SER A 127 10.60 -11.78 14.23
C SER A 127 10.05 -10.79 13.21
N ARG A 128 10.90 -9.85 12.80
CA ARG A 128 10.56 -8.81 11.82
C ARG A 128 10.45 -9.40 10.41
N SER A 129 9.25 -9.34 9.84
CA SER A 129 8.99 -9.72 8.44
C SER A 129 9.66 -8.75 7.45
N THR A 130 10.30 -9.29 6.42
CA THR A 130 11.05 -8.54 5.38
C THR A 130 10.38 -8.53 4.02
N SER A 131 9.51 -9.49 3.73
CA SER A 131 8.82 -9.62 2.45
C SER A 131 7.39 -10.11 2.66
N LEU A 132 6.53 -9.82 1.69
CA LEU A 132 5.15 -10.27 1.65
C LEU A 132 4.77 -10.47 0.19
N CYS A 133 4.13 -11.60 -0.10
CA CYS A 133 3.53 -11.85 -1.40
C CYS A 133 2.16 -12.48 -1.22
N TYR A 134 1.24 -12.18 -2.14
CA TYR A 134 0.06 -12.99 -2.31
C TYR A 134 0.44 -14.21 -3.16
N THR A 135 0.02 -15.39 -2.73
CA THR A 135 0.14 -16.64 -3.49
C THR A 135 -1.26 -17.16 -3.78
N SER A 136 -1.47 -17.71 -4.99
CA SER A 136 -2.72 -18.32 -5.45
C SER A 136 -2.68 -19.82 -5.26
#